data_AF-A0A136KN41-F1
#
_entry.id   AF-A0A136KN41-F1
#
_cell.length_a   1.000
_cell.length_b   1.000
_cell.length_c   1.000
_cell.angle_alpha   90.00
_cell.angle_beta   90.00
_cell.angle_gamma   90.00
#
_symmetry.space_group_name_H-M   'P 1'
#
loop_
_entity.id
_entity.type
_entity.pdbx_description
1 polymer ?
#
loop_
_entity_poly.entity_id
_entity_poly.type
_entity_poly.pdbx_seq_one_letter_code
_entity_poly.pdbx_strand_id
1 'polypeptide(L)' 'GVAGALAKASEQWAREKGCSEMGSDTWLENEAAIQAHKKMGYHEVERLVHFVKQL' A
#
# COMPACT_ATOMS: atom_id res chain seq x y z
N GLY A 1 -9.72 10.25 -8.22
CA GLY A 1 -10.32 9.18 -9.04
C GLY A 1 -10.82 8.05 -8.16
N VAL A 2 -11.37 6.98 -8.74
CA VAL A 2 -11.99 5.87 -8.00
C VAL A 2 -11.04 5.23 -6.98
N ALA A 3 -9.80 4.93 -7.37
CA ALA A 3 -8.81 4.33 -6.48
C ALA A 3 -8.54 5.17 -5.21
N GLY A 4 -8.44 6.50 -5.36
CA GLY A 4 -8.27 7.39 -4.21
C GLY A 4 -9.50 7.50 -3.31
N ALA A 5 -10.71 7.31 -3.86
CA ALA A 5 -11.92 7.25 -3.04
C ALA A 5 -11.99 5.94 -2.25
N LEU A 6 -11.61 4.83 -2.86
CA LEU A 6 -11.48 3.53 -2.18
C LEU A 6 -10.43 3.57 -1.07
N ALA A 7 -9.25 4.14 -1.34
CA ALA A 7 -8.20 4.29 -0.33
C ALA A 7 -8.68 5.08 0.90
N LYS A 8 -9.37 6.22 0.71
CA LYS A 8 -9.94 6.99 1.82
C LYS A 8 -10.98 6.22 2.62
N ALA A 9 -11.83 5.43 1.95
CA ALA A 9 -12.81 4.59 2.63
C ALA A 9 -12.11 3.50 3.47
N SER A 10 -11.04 2.90 2.94
CA SER A 10 -10.20 1.93 3.67
C SER A 10 -9.49 2.57 4.87
N GLU A 11 -8.94 3.78 4.73
CA GLU A 11 -8.32 4.52 5.85
C GLU A 11 -9.33 4.79 6.97
N GLN A 12 -10.53 5.25 6.61
CA GLN A 12 -11.59 5.52 7.58
C GLN A 12 -11.96 4.26 8.36
N TRP A 13 -12.16 3.15 7.65
CA TRP A 13 -12.44 1.87 8.28
C TRP A 13 -11.30 1.40 9.21
N ALA A 14 -10.04 1.53 8.78
CA ALA A 14 -8.89 1.16 9.59
C ALA A 14 -8.81 1.98 10.89
N ARG A 15 -9.08 3.29 10.81
CA ARG A 15 -9.16 4.17 11.99
C ARG A 15 -10.26 3.73 12.96
N GLU A 16 -11.43 3.34 12.45
CA GLU A 16 -12.54 2.80 13.26
C GLU A 16 -12.19 1.46 13.94
N LYS A 17 -11.21 0.72 13.41
CA LYS A 17 -10.66 -0.49 14.05
C LYS A 17 -9.51 -0.21 15.02
N GLY A 18 -9.16 1.06 15.25
CA GLY A 18 -8.07 1.44 16.14
C GLY A 18 -6.69 1.24 15.53
N CYS A 19 -6.58 1.07 14.20
CA CYS A 19 -5.30 1.02 13.51
C CYS A 19 -4.67 2.42 13.44
N SER A 20 -3.37 2.50 13.71
CA SER A 20 -2.59 3.74 13.61
C SER A 20 -1.95 3.94 12.24
N GLU A 21 -1.76 2.87 11.48
CA GLU A 21 -1.07 2.88 10.18
C GLU A 21 -1.77 1.93 9.19
N MET A 22 -1.63 2.23 7.89
CA MET A 22 -2.10 1.39 6.80
C MET A 22 -0.92 1.05 5.89
N GLY A 23 -0.56 -0.23 5.83
CA GLY A 23 0.47 -0.74 4.93
C GLY A 23 -0.07 -1.09 3.55
N SER A 24 0.76 -0.95 2.53
CA SER A 24 0.50 -1.46 1.19
C SER A 24 1.82 -1.79 0.50
N ASP A 25 1.79 -2.71 -0.46
CA ASP A 25 2.96 -3.10 -1.25
C ASP A 25 2.63 -3.10 -2.76
N THR A 26 3.67 -3.17 -3.58
CA THR A 26 3.54 -3.37 -5.02
C THR A 26 4.81 -3.98 -5.59
N TRP A 27 4.77 -4.43 -6.85
CA TRP A 27 5.94 -4.96 -7.55
C TRP A 27 7.03 -3.90 -7.71
N LEU A 28 8.29 -4.31 -7.56
CA LEU A 28 9.45 -3.42 -7.57
C LEU A 28 9.55 -2.61 -8.88
N GLU A 29 9.16 -3.21 -10.00
CA GLU A 29 9.21 -2.60 -11.33
C GLU A 29 7.93 -1.83 -11.70
N ASN A 30 6.89 -1.88 -10.86
CA ASN A 30 5.61 -1.21 -11.13
C ASN A 30 5.64 0.27 -10.73
N GLU A 31 6.39 1.07 -11.50
CA GLU A 31 6.55 2.51 -11.25
C GLU A 31 5.22 3.25 -11.18
N ALA A 32 4.23 2.86 -11.99
CA ALA A 32 2.90 3.46 -11.98
C ALA A 32 2.20 3.26 -10.63
N ALA A 33 2.27 2.06 -10.05
CA ALA A 33 1.71 1.79 -8.74
C ALA A 33 2.51 2.47 -7.62
N ILE A 34 3.84 2.50 -7.70
CA ILE A 34 4.68 3.23 -6.74
C ILE A 34 4.29 4.72 -6.70
N GLN A 35 4.16 5.36 -7.86
CA GLN A 35 3.74 6.75 -7.94
C GLN A 35 2.29 6.96 -7.50
N ALA A 36 1.40 6.00 -7.74
CA ALA A 36 0.03 6.05 -7.24
C ALA A 36 -0.01 6.04 -5.70
N HIS A 37 0.75 5.16 -5.04
CA HIS A 37 0.86 5.11 -3.57
C HIS A 37 1.42 6.42 -3.01
N LYS A 38 2.51 6.94 -3.60
CA LYS A 38 3.11 8.24 -3.20
C LYS A 38 2.10 9.39 -3.30
N LYS A 39 1.31 9.44 -4.38
CA LYS A 39 0.24 10.44 -4.54
C LYS A 39 -0.91 10.28 -3.55
N MET A 40 -1.10 9.10 -2.99
CA MET A 40 -2.10 8.83 -1.94
C MET A 40 -1.59 9.10 -0.53
N GLY A 41 -0.32 9.49 -0.36
CA GLY A 41 0.27 9.84 0.94
C GLY A 41 1.02 8.70 1.64
N TYR A 42 1.15 7.53 0.99
CA TYR A 42 2.07 6.50 1.46
C TYR A 42 3.52 6.97 1.27
N HIS A 43 4.40 6.54 2.16
CA HIS A 43 5.84 6.66 1.99
C HIS A 43 6.46 5.27 1.89
N GLU A 44 7.54 5.16 1.13
CA GLU A 44 8.24 3.89 0.93
C GLU A 44 9.02 3.54 2.20
N VAL A 45 8.82 2.33 2.73
CA VAL A 45 9.47 1.85 3.97
C VAL A 45 10.66 0.94 3.62
N GLU A 46 10.44 -0.10 2.81
CA GLU A 46 11.46 -1.09 2.43
C GLU A 46 11.23 -1.64 1.00
N ARG A 47 12.25 -2.30 0.44
CA ARG A 47 12.16 -3.10 -0.79
C ARG A 47 12.59 -4.53 -0.48
N LEU A 48 11.67 -5.47 -0.62
CA LEU A 48 11.83 -6.85 -0.16
C LEU A 48 12.06 -7.82 -1.32
N VAL A 49 12.76 -8.92 -1.01
CA VAL A 49 12.91 -10.08 -1.90
C VAL A 49 12.18 -11.26 -1.26
N HIS A 50 11.15 -11.76 -1.94
CA HIS A 50 10.38 -12.92 -1.47
C HIS A 50 10.98 -14.22 -2.01
N PHE A 51 11.28 -15.18 -1.13
CA PHE A 51 11.77 -16.50 -1.49
C PHE A 51 10.69 -17.56 -1.25
N VAL A 52 10.64 -18.58 -2.11
CA VAL A 52 9.82 -19.78 -1.92
C VAL A 52 10.64 -21.00 -2.34
N LYS A 53 10.55 -22.09 -1.58
CA LYS A 53 11.20 -23.38 -1.88
C LYS A 53 10.20 -24.50 -1.68
N GLN A 54 9.99 -25.29 -2.73
CA GLN A 54 9.30 -26.58 -2.61
C GLN A 54 10.26 -27.61 -2.00
N LEU A 55 9.77 -28.38 -1.01
CA LEU A 55 10.56 -29.38 -0.29
C LEU A 55 10.73 -30.67 -1.08
#